data_AF-A0A9Q1FBD6-F1
#
_entry.id   AF-A0A9Q1FBD6-F1
#
_cell.length_a   1.000
_cell.length_b   1.000
_cell.length_c   1.000
_cell.angle_alpha   90.00
_cell.angle_beta   90.00
_cell.angle_gamma   90.00
#
_symmetry.space_group_name_H-M   'P 1'
#
loop_
_entity.id
_entity.type
_entity.pdbx_description
1 polymer ?
#
loop_
_entity_poly.entity_id
_entity_poly.type
_entity_poly.pdbx_seq_one_letter_code
_entity_poly.pdbx_strand_id
1 'polypeptide(L)'
;MFDAVHVVVGAVRELNRSQEIGVKPLSCTSPQIWQHGTSLMNYLRMVEYDGLTGRVEFNSKGQRTNYTLRILEKHRGGHKEIGIWYSNNTLAMNSTTLDINVSETVAQQDPHCHHHIGEPLCDAQGQLPGFPGQ
;
A
#
# COMPACT_ATOMS: atom_id res chain seq x y z
N MET A 1 -2.88 -15.73 9.88
CA MET A 1 -3.40 -16.62 10.94
C MET A 1 -2.43 -16.75 12.10
N PHE A 2 -1.12 -16.94 11.86
CA PHE A 2 -0.10 -17.08 12.91
C PHE A 2 -0.09 -15.94 13.95
N ASP A 3 0.00 -14.69 13.51
CA ASP A 3 0.04 -13.53 14.42
C ASP A 3 -1.25 -13.42 15.26
N ALA A 4 -2.41 -13.74 14.65
CA ALA A 4 -3.70 -13.68 15.34
C ALA A 4 -3.79 -14.68 16.50
N VAL A 5 -3.24 -15.88 16.35
CA VAL A 5 -3.17 -16.87 17.44
C VAL A 5 -2.29 -16.36 18.57
N HIS A 6 -1.15 -15.75 18.26
CA HIS A 6 -0.26 -15.18 19.28
C HIS A 6 -0.93 -14.05 20.05
N VAL A 7 -1.68 -13.19 19.36
CA VAL A 7 -2.46 -12.12 20.00
C VAL A 7 -3.52 -12.68 20.95
N VAL A 8 -4.29 -13.68 20.51
CA VAL A 8 -5.32 -14.30 21.36
C VAL A 8 -4.70 -15.01 22.56
N VAL A 9 -3.64 -15.78 22.35
CA VAL A 9 -2.95 -16.50 23.44
C VAL A 9 -2.36 -15.51 24.44
N GLY A 10 -1.74 -14.42 23.97
CA GLY A 10 -1.22 -13.37 24.85
C GLY A 10 -2.31 -12.74 25.70
N ALA A 11 -3.42 -12.33 25.08
CA ALA A 11 -4.53 -11.72 25.81
C ALA A 11 -5.20 -12.66 26.82
N VAL A 12 -5.41 -13.92 26.45
CA VAL A 12 -6.00 -14.93 27.36
C VAL A 12 -5.08 -15.24 28.53
N ARG A 13 -3.75 -15.28 28.32
CA ARG A 13 -2.77 -15.47 29.40
C ARG A 13 -2.84 -14.34 30.42
N GLU A 14 -2.87 -13.09 29.97
CA GLU A 14 -2.95 -11.94 30.88
C GLU A 14 -4.28 -11.86 31.63
N LEU A 15 -5.38 -12.22 30.96
CA LEU A 15 -6.68 -12.33 31.59
C LEU A 15 -6.68 -13.41 32.69
N ASN A 16 -6.18 -14.61 32.39
CA ASN A 16 -6.14 -15.74 33.33
C ASN A 16 -5.23 -15.47 34.54
N ARG A 17 -4.19 -14.63 34.38
CA ARG A 17 -3.32 -14.21 35.48
C ARG A 17 -4.04 -13.26 36.45
N SER A 18 -5.03 -12.52 35.95
CA SER A 18 -5.69 -11.44 36.69
C SER A 18 -7.06 -11.85 37.24
N GLN A 19 -7.75 -12.77 36.59
CA GLN A 19 -9.09 -13.24 36.93
C GLN A 19 -9.16 -14.75 36.71
N GLU A 20 -9.82 -15.47 37.61
CA GLU A 20 -10.15 -16.87 37.37
C GLU A 20 -11.22 -16.94 36.27
N ILE A 21 -10.85 -17.50 35.11
CA ILE A 21 -11.73 -17.57 33.95
C ILE A 21 -12.30 -18.96 33.74
N GLY A 22 -13.63 -19.02 33.62
CA GLY A 22 -14.37 -20.22 33.22
C GLY A 22 -14.92 -20.10 31.80
N VAL A 23 -14.94 -21.21 31.07
CA VAL A 23 -15.65 -21.33 29.79
C VAL A 23 -17.15 -21.38 30.03
N LYS A 24 -17.91 -20.59 29.26
CA LYS A 24 -19.38 -20.56 29.33
C LYS A 24 -19.96 -20.76 27.93
N PRO A 25 -20.78 -21.80 27.68
CA PRO A 25 -21.49 -21.93 26.42
C PRO A 25 -22.57 -20.84 26.33
N LEU A 26 -22.67 -20.19 25.16
CA LEU A 26 -23.65 -19.15 24.90
C LEU A 26 -24.48 -19.52 23.67
N SER A 27 -25.71 -19.01 23.60
CA SER A 27 -26.59 -19.14 22.44
C SER A 27 -26.98 -17.75 21.93
N CYS A 28 -27.02 -17.57 20.62
CA CYS A 28 -27.48 -16.33 19.98
C CYS A 28 -28.97 -16.02 20.24
N THR A 29 -29.76 -17.02 20.65
CA THR A 29 -31.19 -16.85 21.00
C THR A 29 -31.41 -16.29 22.40
N SER A 30 -30.36 -16.29 23.23
CA SER A 30 -30.43 -15.83 24.62
C SER A 30 -29.61 -14.55 24.79
N PRO A 31 -30.07 -13.56 25.58
CA PRO A 31 -29.30 -12.34 25.85
C PRO A 31 -28.14 -12.55 26.83
N GLN A 32 -27.75 -13.80 27.11
CA GLN A 32 -26.66 -14.08 28.03
C GLN A 32 -25.30 -13.70 27.42
N ILE A 33 -24.47 -13.06 28.23
CA ILE A 33 -23.09 -12.71 27.87
C ILE A 33 -22.08 -13.47 28.73
N TRP A 34 -20.84 -13.53 28.23
CA TRP A 34 -19.70 -13.95 29.03
C TRP A 34 -19.15 -12.75 29.80
N GLN A 35 -19.13 -12.89 31.13
CA GLN A 35 -18.82 -11.81 32.07
C GLN A 35 -17.40 -11.24 31.91
N HIS A 36 -16.44 -12.02 31.43
CA HIS A 36 -15.07 -11.54 31.16
C HIS A 36 -14.86 -11.01 29.72
N GLY A 37 -15.91 -10.95 28.89
CA GLY A 37 -15.79 -10.54 27.48
C GLY A 37 -15.19 -9.14 27.32
N THR A 38 -15.61 -8.18 28.14
CA THR A 38 -15.06 -6.81 28.14
C THR A 38 -13.59 -6.79 28.54
N SER A 39 -13.21 -7.52 29.59
CA SER A 39 -11.82 -7.62 30.03
C SER A 39 -10.94 -8.26 28.95
N LEU A 40 -11.40 -9.36 28.32
CA LEU A 40 -10.68 -10.00 27.22
C LEU A 40 -10.44 -9.01 26.08
N MET A 41 -11.45 -8.23 25.69
CA MET A 41 -11.32 -7.24 24.63
C MET A 41 -10.30 -6.14 24.97
N ASN A 42 -10.20 -5.77 26.25
CA ASN A 42 -9.18 -4.82 26.71
C ASN A 42 -7.77 -5.43 26.64
N TYR A 43 -7.59 -6.68 27.08
CA TYR A 43 -6.30 -7.36 26.96
C TYR A 43 -5.89 -7.53 25.50
N LEU A 44 -6.81 -7.88 24.59
CA LEU A 44 -6.54 -7.96 23.16
C LEU A 44 -6.01 -6.63 22.59
N ARG A 45 -6.58 -5.49 23.02
CA ARG A 45 -6.15 -4.16 22.57
C ARG A 45 -4.80 -3.73 23.11
N MET A 46 -4.38 -4.25 24.26
CA MET A 46 -3.09 -3.95 24.89
C MET A 46 -1.95 -4.84 24.39
N VAL A 47 -2.23 -5.83 23.54
CA VAL A 47 -1.18 -6.69 22.99
C VAL A 47 -0.30 -5.89 22.04
N GLU A 48 0.99 -5.87 22.35
CA GLU A 48 2.05 -5.41 21.47
C GLU A 48 3.03 -6.55 21.21
N TYR A 49 3.28 -6.87 19.94
CA TYR A 49 4.08 -8.02 19.55
C TYR A 49 4.70 -7.82 18.16
N ASP A 50 5.96 -8.23 17.99
CA ASP A 50 6.63 -8.24 16.69
C ASP A 50 6.44 -9.62 16.02
N GLY A 51 5.49 -9.67 15.07
CA GLY A 51 5.07 -10.90 14.40
C GLY A 51 5.58 -11.02 12.96
N LEU A 52 5.05 -11.99 12.22
CA LEU A 52 5.41 -12.24 10.83
C LEU A 52 5.04 -11.07 9.91
N THR A 53 4.01 -10.33 10.27
CA THR A 53 3.56 -9.13 9.54
C THR A 53 4.14 -7.83 10.10
N GLY A 54 5.24 -7.90 10.86
CA GLY A 54 5.86 -6.76 11.55
C GLY A 54 5.19 -6.44 12.90
N ARG A 55 5.32 -5.19 13.36
CA ARG A 55 4.73 -4.74 14.62
C ARG A 55 3.20 -4.89 14.59
N VAL A 56 2.66 -5.57 15.58
CA VAL A 56 1.23 -5.74 15.82
C VAL A 56 0.88 -4.94 17.08
N GLU A 57 0.03 -3.94 16.90
CA GLU A 57 -0.51 -3.08 17.94
C GLU A 57 -1.90 -2.62 17.51
N PHE A 58 -2.74 -2.25 18.47
CA PHE A 58 -4.13 -1.87 18.23
C PHE A 58 -4.47 -0.52 18.87
N ASN A 59 -5.33 0.24 18.20
CA ASN A 59 -5.90 1.45 18.79
C ASN A 59 -7.05 1.15 19.77
N SER A 60 -7.60 2.20 20.39
CA SER A 60 -8.74 2.09 21.31
C SER A 60 -9.99 1.45 20.71
N LYS A 61 -10.14 1.47 19.38
CA LYS A 61 -11.24 0.80 18.66
C LYS A 61 -10.94 -0.67 18.35
N GLY A 62 -9.73 -1.15 18.59
CA GLY A 62 -9.29 -2.51 18.24
C GLY A 62 -8.84 -2.66 16.78
N GLN A 63 -8.53 -1.57 16.09
CA GLN A 63 -7.98 -1.60 14.73
C GLN A 63 -6.46 -1.61 14.79
N ARG A 64 -5.81 -2.36 13.90
CA ARG A 64 -4.36 -2.41 13.84
C ARG A 64 -3.80 -1.05 13.43
N THR A 65 -2.77 -0.58 14.11
CA THR A 65 -2.07 0.68 13.84
C THR A 65 -0.59 0.47 13.58
N ASN A 66 0.10 1.52 13.12
CA ASN A 66 1.55 1.56 12.95
C ASN A 66 2.11 0.38 12.13
N TYR A 67 1.36 -0.04 11.11
CA TYR A 67 1.73 -1.13 10.23
C TYR A 67 2.42 -0.58 8.98
N THR A 68 3.26 -1.41 8.40
CA THR A 68 4.00 -1.12 7.18
C THR A 68 3.52 -2.01 6.05
N LEU A 69 3.37 -1.44 4.87
CA LEU A 69 3.03 -2.17 3.65
C LEU A 69 4.20 -2.05 2.67
N ARG A 70 4.56 -3.17 2.05
CA ARG A 70 5.55 -3.19 0.97
C ARG A 70 4.81 -3.03 -0.36
N ILE A 71 5.25 -2.08 -1.17
CA ILE A 71 4.68 -1.83 -2.49
C ILE A 71 5.47 -2.65 -3.51
N LEU A 72 4.75 -3.48 -4.27
CA LEU A 72 5.34 -4.39 -5.24
C LEU A 72 4.91 -3.98 -6.66
N GLU A 73 5.87 -3.90 -7.57
CA GLU A 73 5.65 -3.73 -9.00
C GLU A 73 5.81 -5.06 -9.73
N LYS A 74 5.00 -5.28 -10.77
CA LYS A 74 5.08 -6.47 -11.62
C LYS A 74 6.12 -6.27 -12.71
N HIS A 75 7.19 -7.06 -12.70
CA HIS A 75 8.17 -7.15 -13.79
C HIS A 75 8.07 -8.50 -14.53
N ARG A 76 8.75 -8.59 -15.68
CA ARG A 76 8.83 -9.84 -16.47
C ARG A 76 9.40 -11.02 -15.66
N GLY A 77 10.30 -10.75 -14.72
CA GLY A 77 10.93 -11.77 -13.86
C GLY A 77 10.24 -12.02 -12.51
N GLY A 78 9.08 -11.40 -12.25
CA GLY A 78 8.39 -11.50 -10.97
C GLY A 78 8.10 -10.13 -10.35
N HIS A 79 7.72 -10.12 -9.08
CA HIS A 79 7.40 -8.89 -8.36
C HIS A 79 8.66 -8.29 -7.73
N LYS A 80 8.85 -6.98 -7.87
CA LYS A 80 9.96 -6.22 -7.29
C LYS A 80 9.41 -5.25 -6.25
N GLU A 81 10.03 -5.16 -5.09
CA GLU A 81 9.66 -4.16 -4.08
C GLU A 81 10.15 -2.78 -4.52
N ILE A 82 9.23 -1.83 -4.65
CA ILE A 82 9.49 -0.48 -5.17
C ILE A 82 9.34 0.62 -4.11
N GLY A 83 8.94 0.25 -2.90
CA GLY A 83 8.76 1.20 -1.81
C GLY A 83 8.06 0.60 -0.60
N ILE A 84 7.98 1.41 0.44
CA ILE A 84 7.34 1.08 1.71
C ILE A 84 6.34 2.18 2.03
N TRP A 85 5.10 1.79 2.30
CA TRP A 85 4.08 2.68 2.84
C TRP A 85 3.98 2.51 4.34
N TYR A 86 4.16 3.61 5.07
CA TYR A 86 4.00 3.68 6.51
C TYR A 86 2.63 4.28 6.82
N SER A 87 1.86 3.64 7.70
CA SER A 87 0.53 4.14 8.06
C SER A 87 0.54 5.56 8.67
N ASN A 88 1.68 5.98 9.24
CA ASN A 88 1.90 7.29 9.86
C ASN A 88 2.72 8.26 8.99
N ASN A 89 3.62 7.75 8.14
CA ASN A 89 4.65 8.56 7.47
C ASN A 89 4.55 8.53 5.93
N THR A 90 3.40 8.08 5.39
CA THR A 90 3.09 8.04 3.94
C THR A 90 4.02 7.12 3.13
N LEU A 91 4.03 7.25 1.80
CA LEU A 91 4.76 6.39 0.88
C LEU A 91 6.22 6.85 0.74
N ALA A 92 7.17 5.94 1.01
CA ALA A 92 8.57 6.09 0.66
C ALA A 92 8.89 5.18 -0.54
N MET A 93 9.23 5.78 -1.69
CA MET A 93 9.58 5.04 -2.91
C MET A 93 11.09 4.81 -2.98
N ASN A 94 11.50 3.61 -3.40
CA ASN A 94 12.89 3.31 -3.69
C ASN A 94 13.26 4.01 -5.00
N SER A 95 14.36 4.78 -5.02
CA SER A 95 14.74 5.69 -6.12
C SER A 95 15.07 5.02 -7.48
N THR A 96 14.74 3.74 -7.68
CA THR A 96 15.26 2.90 -8.77
C THR A 96 14.20 2.25 -9.66
N THR A 97 12.91 2.60 -9.52
CA THR A 97 11.80 1.91 -10.22
C THR A 97 10.89 2.87 -10.96
N LEU A 98 11.49 3.81 -11.68
CA LEU A 98 10.96 4.14 -12.99
C LEU A 98 11.85 3.43 -14.01
N ASP A 99 11.81 2.09 -14.00
CA ASP A 99 12.13 1.30 -15.20
C ASP A 99 10.97 1.49 -16.21
N ILE A 100 10.52 2.73 -16.43
CA ILE A 100 9.82 3.05 -17.66
C ILE A 100 10.93 3.00 -18.69
N ASN A 101 11.08 1.84 -19.30
CA ASN A 101 11.65 1.77 -20.63
C ASN A 101 10.70 2.58 -21.52
N VAL A 102 10.79 3.93 -21.47
CA VAL A 102 10.22 4.84 -22.47
C VAL A 102 11.05 4.64 -23.74
N SER A 103 11.01 3.42 -24.26
CA SER A 103 11.39 3.08 -25.62
C SER A 103 10.22 2.42 -26.33
N GLU A 104 9.01 2.45 -25.76
CA GLU A 104 7.87 2.81 -26.59
C GLU A 104 8.04 4.28 -26.94
N THR A 105 8.75 4.52 -28.04
CA THR A 105 8.47 5.68 -28.87
C THR A 105 6.97 5.65 -29.12
N VAL A 106 6.19 6.44 -28.38
CA VAL A 106 4.96 6.97 -28.96
C VAL A 106 5.49 7.77 -30.14
N ALA A 107 5.49 7.14 -31.31
CA ALA A 107 5.71 7.84 -32.55
C ALA A 107 4.60 8.88 -32.58
N GLN A 108 4.91 10.10 -32.14
CA GLN A 108 4.15 11.25 -32.54
C GLN A 108 4.49 11.36 -34.03
N GLN A 109 3.69 10.66 -34.84
CA GLN A 109 3.86 10.60 -36.27
C GLN A 109 3.66 12.03 -36.76
N ASP A 110 4.75 12.73 -37.05
CA ASP A 110 4.70 14.05 -37.64
C ASP A 110 3.97 13.91 -39.00
N PRO A 111 2.96 14.75 -39.29
CA PRO A 111 2.17 14.59 -40.51
C PRO A 111 3.08 14.69 -41.73
N HIS A 112 3.04 13.65 -42.58
CA HIS A 112 3.75 13.62 -43.85
C HIS A 112 3.32 14.80 -44.74
N CYS A 113 4.19 15.78 -44.93
CA CYS A 113 4.03 16.80 -45.98
C CYS A 113 4.44 16.21 -47.34
N HIS A 114 3.50 16.05 -48.26
CA HIS A 114 3.77 15.70 -49.66
C HIS A 114 4.02 16.96 -50.50
N HIS A 115 5.04 16.93 -51.36
CA HIS A 115 5.38 18.00 -52.30
C HIS A 115 4.77 17.69 -53.69
N HIS A 116 3.79 18.48 -54.13
CA HIS A 116 3.43 18.59 -55.55
C HIS A 116 3.95 19.92 -56.08
N ILE A 117 4.40 19.92 -57.34
CA ILE A 117 5.11 21.00 -58.02
C ILE A 117 4.25 22.28 -57.98
N GLY A 118 4.61 23.21 -57.10
CA GLY A 118 3.84 24.41 -56.76
C GLY A 118 3.61 24.56 -55.25
N GLU A 119 4.71 24.74 -54.50
CA GLU A 119 4.84 25.08 -53.06
C GLU A 119 3.92 24.39 -52.02
N PRO A 120 4.45 23.47 -51.20
CA PRO A 120 3.88 23.12 -49.89
C PRO A 120 4.38 24.08 -48.79
N LEU A 121 3.46 24.75 -48.12
CA LEU A 121 3.74 25.63 -46.97
C LEU A 121 3.61 24.84 -45.66
N CYS A 122 4.73 24.45 -45.03
CA CYS A 122 4.79 23.95 -43.65
C CYS A 122 6.17 24.28 -43.04
N ASP A 123 6.27 25.33 -42.22
CA ASP A 123 7.48 25.70 -41.45
C ASP A 123 7.51 25.02 -40.08
N ALA A 124 8.64 24.40 -39.71
CA ALA A 124 8.81 23.70 -38.43
C ALA A 124 9.29 24.58 -37.25
N GLN A 125 9.53 25.89 -37.44
CA GLN A 125 10.05 26.76 -36.36
C GLN A 125 9.44 28.17 -36.28
N GLY A 126 8.38 28.49 -37.03
CA GLY A 126 7.66 29.77 -36.87
C GLY A 126 8.51 31.04 -37.04
N GLN A 127 9.63 31.00 -37.77
CA GLN A 127 10.48 32.17 -38.01
C GLN A 127 11.19 32.10 -39.38
N LEU A 128 10.97 33.10 -40.24
CA LEU A 128 11.62 33.25 -41.55
C LEU A 128 13.08 33.75 -41.41
N PRO A 129 14.09 33.12 -42.03
CA PRO A 129 15.45 33.67 -42.07
C PRO A 129 15.81 34.34 -43.41
N GLY A 130 16.13 35.63 -43.34
CA GLY A 130 17.32 36.24 -43.98
C GLY A 130 17.33 36.55 -45.49
N PHE A 131 17.24 37.85 -45.81
CA PHE A 131 17.79 38.45 -47.06
C PHE A 131 19.32 38.36 -47.10
N PRO A 132 19.95 38.26 -48.30
CA PRO A 132 21.01 39.22 -48.62
C PRO A 132 21.09 39.65 -50.11
N GLY A 133 21.22 40.98 -50.31
CA GLY A 133 22.12 41.61 -51.29
C GLY A 133 21.89 41.44 -52.80
N GLN A 134 21.02 42.29 -53.37
CA GLN A 134 21.36 43.28 -54.42
C GLN A 134 20.16 44.20 -54.65
#